data_AF-A0AAV2SBM1-F1
#
_entry.id   AF-A0AAV2SBM1-F1
#
_cell.length_a   1.000
_cell.length_b   1.000
_cell.length_c   1.000
_cell.angle_alpha   90.00
_cell.angle_beta   90.00
_cell.angle_gamma   90.00
#
_symmetry.space_group_name_H-M   'P 1'
#
loop_
_entity.id
_entity.type
_entity.pdbx_description
1 polymer ?
#
loop_
_entity_poly.entity_id
_entity_poly.type
_entity_poly.pdbx_seq_one_letter_code
_entity_poly.pdbx_strand_id
1 'polypeptide(L)'
;MSYINKIFISNNFILWDYMENDIAINYVKRIGKHIKVNYVESWNNSVQNTSPCQSLYKHIKFCFKQDFHLIKLPEPLRVHVTKFRTLDYRFPIQNGRYESTAREERLCRLCDAQVVGDELYFVLECQNVRLTELISQYISPYYSQSPSIDKLSELFCNNG
;
A
#
# COMPACT_ATOMS: atom_id res chain seq x y z
N MET A 1 5.04 -16.67 -22.82
CA MET A 1 4.09 -15.84 -23.60
C MET A 1 2.83 -15.65 -22.79
N SER A 2 2.52 -14.40 -22.40
CA SER A 2 1.36 -14.03 -21.56
C SER A 2 0.03 -14.46 -22.20
N TYR A 3 -0.95 -14.84 -21.37
CA TYR A 3 -2.33 -15.16 -21.77
C TYR A 3 -2.95 -14.10 -22.69
N ILE A 4 -2.52 -12.85 -22.55
CA ILE A 4 -2.87 -11.71 -23.39
C ILE A 4 -2.53 -12.01 -24.86
N ASN A 5 -1.32 -12.49 -25.17
CA ASN A 5 -0.95 -12.81 -26.56
C ASN A 5 -1.80 -13.94 -27.14
N LYS A 6 -2.23 -14.92 -26.35
CA LYS A 6 -3.11 -15.98 -26.83
C LYS A 6 -4.51 -15.45 -27.17
N ILE A 7 -5.06 -14.56 -26.36
CA ILE A 7 -6.37 -13.91 -26.62
C ILE A 7 -6.30 -12.99 -27.85
N PHE A 8 -5.20 -12.23 -27.97
CA PHE A 8 -4.95 -11.32 -29.10
C PHE A 8 -4.56 -12.03 -30.41
N ILE A 9 -4.12 -13.29 -30.38
CA ILE A 9 -3.86 -14.04 -31.63
C ILE A 9 -5.12 -14.79 -32.07
N SER A 10 -5.90 -15.34 -31.13
CA SER A 10 -7.08 -16.16 -31.45
C SER A 10 -8.31 -15.36 -31.90
N ASN A 11 -8.51 -14.13 -31.41
CA ASN A 11 -9.70 -13.33 -31.77
C ASN A 11 -9.45 -12.30 -32.88
N ASN A 12 -8.19 -11.96 -33.14
CA ASN A 12 -7.84 -10.79 -33.95
C ASN A 12 -7.84 -11.14 -35.44
N PHE A 13 -7.51 -12.38 -35.83
CA PHE A 13 -7.51 -12.78 -37.24
C PHE A 13 -8.91 -12.72 -37.89
N ILE A 14 -9.99 -12.81 -37.10
CA ILE A 14 -11.37 -12.78 -37.61
C ILE A 14 -11.93 -11.35 -37.67
N LEU A 15 -11.39 -10.41 -36.88
CA LEU A 15 -11.92 -9.05 -36.75
C LEU A 15 -11.30 -8.05 -37.73
N TRP A 16 -10.03 -8.23 -38.14
CA TRP A 16 -9.36 -7.31 -39.06
C TRP A 16 -9.86 -7.40 -40.51
N ASP A 17 -10.36 -8.57 -40.94
CA ASP A 17 -10.83 -8.77 -42.31
C ASP A 17 -12.24 -8.20 -42.58
N TYR A 18 -12.99 -7.78 -41.56
CA TYR A 18 -14.43 -7.45 -41.69
C TYR A 18 -14.87 -6.09 -41.11
N MET A 19 -13.99 -5.34 -40.45
CA MET A 19 -14.38 -4.10 -39.76
C MET A 19 -13.59 -2.90 -40.27
N GLU A 20 -14.27 -1.80 -40.62
CA GLU A 20 -13.62 -0.51 -40.90
C GLU A 20 -12.68 -0.14 -39.73
N ASN A 21 -11.49 0.37 -40.06
CA ASN A 21 -10.40 0.64 -39.09
C ASN A 21 -10.88 1.40 -37.83
N ASP A 22 -11.81 2.35 -37.98
CA ASP A 22 -12.36 3.11 -36.85
C ASP A 22 -13.20 2.27 -35.89
N ILE A 23 -13.94 1.27 -36.39
CA ILE A 23 -14.75 0.39 -35.54
C ILE A 23 -13.82 -0.57 -34.76
N ALA A 24 -12.77 -1.10 -35.39
CA ALA A 24 -11.76 -1.92 -34.74
C ALA A 24 -11.00 -1.15 -33.64
N ILE A 25 -10.58 0.10 -33.93
CA ILE A 25 -9.92 0.97 -32.95
C ILE A 25 -10.85 1.25 -31.76
N ASN A 26 -12.11 1.57 -32.01
CA ASN A 26 -13.09 1.84 -30.95
C ASN A 26 -13.39 0.59 -30.11
N TYR A 27 -13.42 -0.60 -30.72
CA TYR A 27 -13.58 -1.86 -30.02
C TYR A 27 -12.40 -2.15 -29.09
N VAL A 28 -11.16 -2.01 -29.57
CA VAL A 28 -9.94 -2.18 -28.76
C VAL A 28 -9.91 -1.17 -27.59
N LYS A 29 -10.24 0.10 -27.84
CA LYS A 29 -10.36 1.12 -26.79
C LYS A 29 -11.39 0.73 -25.72
N ARG A 30 -12.54 0.20 -26.13
CA ARG A 30 -13.58 -0.29 -25.21
C ARG A 30 -13.09 -1.47 -24.38
N ILE A 31 -12.48 -2.47 -25.00
CA ILE A 31 -11.88 -3.61 -24.28
C ILE A 31 -10.84 -3.13 -23.27
N GLY A 32 -9.92 -2.26 -23.68
CA GLY A 32 -8.89 -1.71 -22.79
C GLY A 32 -9.51 -1.00 -21.57
N LYS A 33 -10.57 -0.21 -21.78
CA LYS A 33 -11.32 0.43 -20.68
C LYS A 33 -11.96 -0.59 -19.75
N HIS A 34 -12.62 -1.62 -20.29
CA HIS A 34 -13.25 -2.68 -19.50
C HIS A 34 -12.23 -3.49 -18.68
N ILE A 35 -11.11 -3.90 -19.29
CA ILE A 35 -10.03 -4.61 -18.58
C ILE A 35 -9.52 -3.78 -17.42
N LYS A 36 -9.28 -2.48 -17.64
CA LYS A 36 -8.82 -1.57 -16.58
C LYS A 36 -9.82 -1.48 -15.43
N VAL A 37 -11.11 -1.31 -15.72
CA VAL A 37 -12.16 -1.22 -14.69
C VAL A 37 -12.23 -2.51 -13.88
N ASN A 38 -12.31 -3.66 -14.56
CA ASN A 38 -12.38 -4.97 -13.91
C ASN A 38 -11.16 -5.24 -13.02
N TYR A 39 -9.97 -4.86 -13.48
CA TYR A 39 -8.75 -5.00 -12.69
C TYR A 39 -8.75 -4.11 -11.44
N VAL A 40 -9.14 -2.83 -11.58
CA VAL A 40 -9.20 -1.90 -10.44
C VAL A 40 -10.22 -2.37 -9.40
N GLU A 41 -11.35 -2.91 -9.84
CA GLU A 41 -12.36 -3.48 -8.95
C GLU A 41 -11.83 -4.73 -8.21
N SER A 42 -11.20 -5.66 -8.93
CA SER A 42 -10.56 -6.84 -8.34
C SER A 42 -9.47 -6.46 -7.33
N TRP A 43 -8.67 -5.45 -7.65
CA TRP A 43 -7.66 -4.90 -6.75
C TRP A 43 -8.28 -4.30 -5.49
N ASN A 44 -9.30 -3.45 -5.63
CA ASN A 44 -10.03 -2.87 -4.49
C ASN A 44 -10.58 -3.96 -3.58
N ASN A 45 -11.22 -4.98 -4.15
CA ASN A 45 -11.75 -6.11 -3.40
C ASN A 45 -10.64 -6.86 -2.65
N SER A 46 -9.46 -7.02 -3.26
CA SER A 46 -8.32 -7.66 -2.60
C SER A 46 -7.82 -6.81 -1.43
N VAL A 47 -7.68 -5.49 -1.59
CA VAL A 47 -7.21 -4.57 -0.53
C VAL A 47 -8.16 -4.55 0.66
N GLN A 48 -9.47 -4.52 0.42
CA GLN A 48 -10.47 -4.45 1.50
C GLN A 48 -10.61 -5.77 2.26
N ASN A 49 -10.40 -6.91 1.59
CA ASN A 49 -10.64 -8.25 2.15
C ASN A 49 -9.39 -8.98 2.64
N THR A 50 -8.19 -8.38 2.54
CA THR A 50 -6.96 -9.00 3.07
C THR A 50 -6.92 -8.92 4.61
N SER A 51 -6.86 -10.07 5.31
CA SER A 51 -6.76 -10.17 6.77
C SER A 51 -5.30 -10.34 7.25
N PRO A 52 -4.99 -10.23 8.57
CA PRO A 52 -5.39 -9.26 9.60
C PRO A 52 -4.15 -8.67 10.29
N CYS A 53 -4.32 -7.49 10.86
CA CYS A 53 -3.28 -6.52 11.21
C CYS A 53 -3.85 -5.11 11.08
N GLN A 54 -4.70 -4.95 10.06
CA GLN A 54 -5.08 -3.67 9.45
C GLN A 54 -3.87 -2.99 8.80
N SER A 55 -3.27 -3.69 7.82
CA SER A 55 -2.13 -3.19 7.05
C SER A 55 -2.29 -1.71 6.75
N LEU A 56 -1.35 -0.89 7.21
CA LEU A 56 -1.31 0.53 6.90
C LEU A 56 -1.62 0.79 5.41
N TYR A 57 -1.17 -0.11 4.53
CA TYR A 57 -1.47 -0.16 3.11
C TYR A 57 -2.91 0.21 2.74
N LYS A 58 -3.94 -0.38 3.38
CA LYS A 58 -5.34 -0.11 2.98
C LYS A 58 -5.78 1.33 3.29
N HIS A 59 -5.18 1.95 4.30
CA HIS A 59 -5.48 3.33 4.69
C HIS A 59 -4.66 4.34 3.88
N ILE A 60 -3.44 3.98 3.46
CA ILE A 60 -2.56 4.83 2.63
C ILE A 60 -2.71 4.64 1.13
N LYS A 61 -3.35 3.54 0.70
CA LYS A 61 -3.54 3.14 -0.69
C LYS A 61 -5.00 2.80 -0.95
N PHE A 62 -5.83 3.83 -0.91
CA PHE A 62 -7.27 3.73 -1.17
C PHE A 62 -7.63 3.98 -2.65
N CYS A 63 -6.66 4.35 -3.51
CA CYS A 63 -6.89 4.52 -4.93
C CYS A 63 -5.80 3.87 -5.79
N PHE A 64 -6.20 3.33 -6.94
CA PHE A 64 -5.29 2.72 -7.90
C PHE A 64 -4.61 3.80 -8.77
N LYS A 65 -3.63 4.49 -8.20
CA LYS A 65 -2.81 5.51 -8.86
C LYS A 65 -1.33 5.30 -8.52
N GLN A 66 -0.42 5.93 -9.27
CA GLN A 66 0.99 5.94 -8.91
C GLN A 66 1.20 6.68 -7.58
N ASP A 67 2.03 6.15 -6.68
CA ASP A 67 2.31 6.81 -5.40
C ASP A 67 3.35 7.92 -5.55
N PHE A 68 3.09 9.08 -4.96
CA PHE A 68 3.95 10.26 -5.03
C PHE A 68 5.37 10.02 -4.51
N HIS A 69 5.52 9.23 -3.44
CA HIS A 69 6.82 8.93 -2.85
C HIS A 69 7.80 8.29 -3.84
N LEU A 70 7.31 7.54 -4.83
CA LEU A 70 8.16 6.90 -5.85
C LEU A 70 8.78 7.91 -6.83
N ILE A 71 8.19 9.10 -6.95
CA ILE A 71 8.63 10.16 -7.87
C ILE A 71 9.42 11.23 -7.11
N LYS A 72 8.94 11.62 -5.93
CA LYS A 72 9.43 12.79 -5.19
C LYS A 72 10.64 12.51 -4.31
N LEU A 73 10.79 11.28 -3.80
CA LEU A 73 11.87 10.97 -2.86
C LEU A 73 13.17 10.55 -3.59
N PRO A 74 14.34 10.91 -3.04
CA PRO A 74 15.62 10.32 -3.40
C PRO A 74 15.60 8.79 -3.27
N GLU A 75 16.41 8.11 -4.08
CA GLU A 75 16.43 6.64 -4.16
C GLU A 75 16.54 5.92 -2.81
N PRO A 76 17.44 6.30 -1.89
CA PRO A 76 17.54 5.61 -0.60
C PRO A 76 16.26 5.70 0.21
N LEU A 77 15.59 6.87 0.20
CA LEU A 77 14.35 7.08 0.95
C LEU A 77 13.17 6.35 0.30
N ARG A 78 13.13 6.25 -1.04
CA ARG A 78 12.10 5.46 -1.75
C ARG A 78 12.08 4.02 -1.25
N VAL A 79 13.24 3.38 -1.16
CA VAL A 79 13.33 1.98 -0.72
C VAL A 79 12.75 1.79 0.68
N HIS A 80 13.12 2.66 1.63
CA HIS A 80 12.64 2.55 3.02
C HIS A 80 11.14 2.80 3.13
N VAL A 81 10.62 3.83 2.45
CA VAL A 81 9.18 4.12 2.44
C VAL A 81 8.41 2.99 1.76
N THR A 82 8.89 2.48 0.64
CA THR A 82 8.24 1.34 -0.05
C THR A 82 8.19 0.12 0.86
N LYS A 83 9.30 -0.26 1.51
CA LYS A 83 9.33 -1.36 2.47
C LYS A 83 8.32 -1.18 3.59
N PHE A 84 8.24 0.03 4.15
CA PHE A 84 7.26 0.36 5.17
C PHE A 84 5.82 0.18 4.66
N ARG A 85 5.51 0.70 3.47
CA ARG A 85 4.17 0.60 2.86
C ARG A 85 3.79 -0.84 2.51
N THR A 86 4.75 -1.68 2.11
CA THR A 86 4.52 -3.07 1.71
C THR A 86 4.67 -4.08 2.84
N LEU A 87 4.80 -3.61 4.08
CA LEU A 87 5.01 -4.45 5.26
C LEU A 87 6.31 -5.28 5.24
N ASP A 88 7.31 -4.85 4.47
CA ASP A 88 8.65 -5.47 4.42
C ASP A 88 9.56 -4.86 5.51
N TYR A 89 9.12 -4.97 6.75
CA TYR A 89 9.86 -4.54 7.93
C TYR A 89 9.71 -5.57 9.05
N ARG A 90 10.62 -5.50 10.02
CA ARG A 90 10.78 -6.51 11.08
C ARG A 90 10.14 -6.10 12.41
N PHE A 91 9.01 -5.42 12.36
CA PHE A 91 8.31 -5.05 13.60
C PHE A 91 7.68 -6.29 14.22
N PRO A 92 7.51 -6.32 15.55
CA PRO A 92 6.87 -7.42 16.26
C PRO A 92 5.54 -7.84 15.64
N ILE A 93 4.72 -6.88 15.20
CA ILE A 93 3.41 -7.20 14.62
C ILE A 93 3.50 -8.09 13.35
N GLN A 94 4.51 -7.86 12.51
CA GLN A 94 4.74 -8.62 11.27
C GLN A 94 5.53 -9.90 11.55
N ASN A 95 6.64 -9.83 12.29
CA ASN A 95 7.46 -11.02 12.58
C ASN A 95 6.69 -12.07 13.38
N GLY A 96 5.98 -11.64 14.44
CA GLY A 96 5.19 -12.54 15.26
C GLY A 96 4.05 -13.22 14.51
N ARG A 97 3.63 -12.70 13.34
CA ARG A 97 2.70 -13.40 12.45
C ARG A 97 3.34 -14.63 11.83
N TYR A 98 4.57 -14.53 11.33
CA TYR A 98 5.31 -15.65 10.75
C TYR A 98 5.70 -16.68 11.82
N GLU A 99 5.95 -16.22 13.04
CA GLU A 99 6.30 -17.05 14.20
C GLU A 99 5.06 -17.62 14.92
N SER A 100 3.84 -17.31 14.47
CA SER A 100 2.57 -17.72 15.11
C SER A 100 2.39 -17.25 16.57
N THR A 101 3.05 -16.16 16.95
CA THR A 101 2.87 -15.47 18.25
C THR A 101 1.50 -14.78 18.30
N ALA A 102 0.81 -14.84 19.44
CA ALA A 102 -0.48 -14.16 19.62
C ALA A 102 -0.32 -12.63 19.43
N ARG A 103 -1.33 -11.92 18.92
CA ARG A 103 -1.18 -10.49 18.56
C ARG A 103 -0.79 -9.64 19.77
N GLU A 104 -1.43 -9.90 20.89
CA GLU A 104 -1.24 -9.29 22.19
C GLU A 104 0.17 -9.49 22.75
N GLU A 105 0.89 -10.53 22.31
CA GLU A 105 2.27 -10.82 22.71
C GLU A 105 3.32 -10.20 21.76
N ARG A 106 2.89 -9.57 20.66
CA ARG A 106 3.78 -8.92 19.68
C ARG A 106 4.18 -7.53 20.14
N LEU A 107 4.82 -7.47 21.31
CA LEU A 107 5.12 -6.25 22.03
C LEU A 107 6.32 -5.50 21.43
N CYS A 108 6.29 -4.16 21.55
CA CYS A 108 7.46 -3.35 21.26
C CYS A 108 8.63 -3.75 22.16
N ARG A 109 9.83 -3.88 21.56
CA ARG A 109 11.07 -4.26 22.26
C ARG A 109 12.02 -3.07 22.46
N LEU A 110 11.61 -1.86 22.07
CA LEU A 110 12.44 -0.64 22.17
C LEU A 110 12.13 0.21 23.42
N CYS A 111 11.03 -0.08 24.11
CA CYS A 111 10.57 0.66 25.28
C CYS A 111 9.79 -0.29 26.23
N ASP A 112 9.63 0.12 27.47
CA ASP A 112 9.04 -0.73 28.52
C ASP A 112 7.50 -0.65 28.62
N ALA A 113 6.84 0.00 27.65
CA ALA A 113 5.40 0.23 27.69
C ALA A 113 4.52 -1.04 27.62
N GLN A 114 5.09 -2.20 27.24
CA GLN A 114 4.35 -3.46 27.07
C GLN A 114 3.12 -3.34 26.14
N VAL A 115 3.23 -2.52 25.09
CA VAL A 115 2.19 -2.33 24.06
C VAL A 115 2.59 -3.07 22.79
N VAL A 116 1.59 -3.51 22.00
CA VAL A 116 1.80 -4.11 20.67
C VAL A 116 2.62 -3.16 19.80
N GLY A 117 3.75 -3.66 19.27
CA GLY A 117 4.64 -2.90 18.41
C GLY A 117 4.19 -2.95 16.96
N ASP A 118 3.26 -2.08 16.59
CA ASP A 118 2.78 -1.89 15.22
C ASP A 118 3.16 -0.53 14.60
N GLU A 119 2.77 -0.31 13.35
CA GLU A 119 3.10 0.89 12.58
C GLU A 119 2.70 2.19 13.28
N LEU A 120 1.51 2.23 13.89
CA LEU A 120 1.04 3.42 14.62
C LEU A 120 1.92 3.66 15.83
N TYR A 121 2.19 2.60 16.59
CA TYR A 121 3.00 2.71 17.78
C TYR A 121 4.40 3.24 17.48
N PHE A 122 5.10 2.66 16.51
CA PHE A 122 6.48 3.08 16.17
C PHE A 122 6.58 4.49 15.58
N VAL A 123 5.55 4.96 14.88
CA VAL A 123 5.61 6.26 14.19
C VAL A 123 5.11 7.40 15.09
N LEU A 124 4.13 7.17 15.97
CA LEU A 124 3.46 8.26 16.70
C LEU A 124 3.46 8.11 18.23
N GLU A 125 3.66 6.92 18.79
CA GLU A 125 3.39 6.67 20.23
C GLU A 125 4.58 6.11 21.02
N CYS A 126 5.61 5.59 20.35
CA CYS A 126 6.68 4.86 21.02
C CYS A 126 7.48 5.76 21.97
N GLN A 127 7.61 5.29 23.21
CA GLN A 127 8.31 6.00 24.30
C GLN A 127 9.84 5.78 24.29
N ASN A 128 10.39 5.15 23.25
CA ASN A 128 11.84 5.06 23.11
C ASN A 128 12.41 6.46 22.90
N VAL A 129 13.39 6.86 23.72
CA VAL A 129 13.98 8.21 23.74
C VAL A 129 14.32 8.74 22.35
N ARG A 130 15.02 7.94 21.54
CA ARG A 130 15.44 8.32 20.18
C ARG A 130 14.25 8.52 19.24
N LEU A 131 13.22 7.68 19.35
CA LEU A 131 12.01 7.85 18.54
C LEU A 131 11.23 9.08 18.98
N THR A 132 11.09 9.31 20.27
CA THR A 132 10.41 10.51 20.79
C THR A 132 11.10 11.79 20.34
N GLU A 133 12.44 11.85 20.35
CA GLU A 133 13.22 12.96 19.80
C GLU A 133 12.91 13.19 18.31
N LEU A 134 12.98 12.14 17.48
CA LEU A 134 12.70 12.23 16.05
C LEU A 134 11.25 12.64 15.76
N ILE A 135 10.29 12.12 16.51
CA ILE A 135 8.88 12.49 16.39
C ILE A 135 8.73 13.98 16.70
N SER A 136 9.27 14.46 17.81
CA SER A 136 9.19 15.89 18.16
C SER A 136 9.89 16.81 17.16
N GLN A 137 10.95 16.33 16.50
CA GLN A 137 11.74 17.12 15.56
C GLN A 137 11.07 17.22 14.19
N TYR A 138 10.45 16.15 13.70
CA TYR A 138 10.01 16.04 12.30
C TYR A 138 8.50 15.90 12.12
N ILE A 139 7.75 15.58 13.17
CA ILE A 139 6.30 15.36 13.11
C ILE A 139 5.60 16.46 13.89
N SER A 140 4.60 17.09 13.25
CA SER A 140 3.77 18.10 13.91
C SER A 140 3.08 17.53 15.16
N PRO A 141 3.03 18.28 16.28
CA PRO A 141 2.33 17.87 17.50
C PRO A 141 0.86 17.47 17.28
N TYR A 142 0.24 17.97 16.21
CA TYR A 142 -1.09 17.56 15.78
C TYR A 142 -1.23 16.04 15.64
N TYR A 143 -0.21 15.36 15.10
CA TYR A 143 -0.26 13.91 14.87
C TYR A 143 -0.02 13.11 16.15
N SER A 144 0.80 13.62 17.07
CA SER A 144 1.11 12.98 18.36
C SER A 144 0.02 13.19 19.42
N GLN A 145 -0.78 14.24 19.30
CA GLN A 145 -1.96 14.43 20.15
C GLN A 145 -3.08 13.51 19.70
N SER A 146 -3.48 12.53 20.52
CA SER A 146 -4.50 11.53 20.15
C SER A 146 -4.19 10.84 18.81
N PRO A 147 -3.13 10.02 18.74
CA PRO A 147 -2.72 9.33 17.52
C PRO A 147 -3.82 8.40 17.02
N SER A 148 -3.90 8.26 15.69
CA SER A 148 -4.85 7.37 15.05
C SER A 148 -4.31 6.88 13.71
N ILE A 149 -4.90 5.80 13.20
CA ILE A 149 -4.55 5.30 11.87
C ILE A 149 -4.88 6.32 10.78
N ASP A 150 -5.93 7.14 10.94
CA ASP A 150 -6.25 8.21 9.97
C ASP A 150 -5.15 9.27 9.93
N LYS A 151 -4.66 9.71 11.10
CA LYS A 151 -3.54 10.64 11.23
C LYS A 151 -2.24 10.07 10.67
N LEU A 152 -1.97 8.81 10.94
CA LEU A 152 -0.84 8.11 10.34
C LEU A 152 -0.97 8.08 8.81
N SER A 153 -2.16 7.78 8.31
CA SER A 153 -2.41 7.70 6.87
C SER A 153 -2.27 9.05 6.19
N GLU A 154 -2.69 10.11 6.87
CA GLU A 154 -2.48 11.49 6.44
C GLU A 154 -1.00 11.79 6.26
N LEU A 155 -0.12 11.43 7.21
CA LEU A 155 1.34 11.61 7.07
C LEU A 155 1.92 10.91 5.83
N PHE A 156 1.40 9.73 5.48
CA PHE A 156 1.85 8.98 4.31
C PHE A 156 1.19 9.41 3.00
N CYS A 157 0.14 10.24 3.04
CA CYS A 157 -0.62 10.69 1.87
C CYS A 157 -0.47 12.19 1.56
N ASN A 158 -0.31 13.05 2.58
CA ASN A 158 -0.37 14.52 2.46
C ASN A 158 1.00 15.22 2.42
N ASN A 159 2.10 14.47 2.40
CA ASN A 159 3.40 15.06 2.07
C ASN A 159 3.51 15.14 0.53
N GLY A 160 3.13 16.31 0.00
CA GLY A 160 2.98 16.62 -1.44
C GLY A 160 4.20 16.45 -2.34
#